data_AF-A0A2N8BS75-F1
#
_entry.id   AF-A0A2N8BS75-F1
#
_cell.length_a   1.000
_cell.length_b   1.000
_cell.length_c   1.000
_cell.angle_alpha   90.00
_cell.angle_beta   90.00
_cell.angle_gamma   90.00
#
_symmetry.space_group_name_H-M   'P 1'
#
loop_
_entity.id
_entity.type
_entity.pdbx_description
1 polymer ?
#
loop_
_entity_poly.entity_id
_entity_poly.type
_entity_poly.pdbx_seq_one_letter_code
_entity_poly.pdbx_strand_id
1 'polypeptide(L)' 'MSVMSLRLPDEIAETLANLAKATGRSKSFLAVDALREYLAREAWQIEEIQHALKEADAGDFASDEDVNALARKWANNAR' A
#
# COMPACT_ATOMS: atom_id res chain seq x y z
N MET A 1 24.26 1.70 3.92
CA MET A 1 23.29 0.62 4.15
C MET A 1 23.02 0.55 5.64
N SER A 2 21.76 0.56 6.06
CA SER A 2 21.38 0.32 7.46
C SER A 2 21.17 -1.17 7.68
N VAL A 3 21.56 -1.69 8.84
CA VAL A 3 21.37 -3.09 9.22
C VAL A 3 20.41 -3.16 10.39
N MET A 4 19.38 -4.00 10.25
CA MET A 4 18.39 -4.27 11.29
C MET A 4 18.51 -5.73 11.71
N SER A 5 18.56 -5.99 13.02
CA SER A 5 18.43 -7.34 13.57
C SER A 5 16.97 -7.59 13.91
N LEU A 6 16.42 -8.71 13.44
CA LEU A 6 15.05 -9.13 13.66
C LEU A 6 15.05 -10.41 14.49
N ARG A 7 14.29 -10.44 15.58
CA ARG A 7 13.96 -11.67 16.29
C ARG A 7 12.70 -12.26 15.66
N LEU A 8 12.84 -13.44 15.06
CA LEU A 8 11.74 -14.16 14.44
C LEU A 8 11.30 -15.30 15.36
N PRO A 9 9.99 -15.56 15.48
CA PRO A 9 9.49 -16.82 16.04
C PRO A 9 10.05 -18.01 15.24
N ASP A 10 10.26 -19.14 15.92
CA ASP A 10 10.90 -20.33 15.33
C ASP A 10 10.15 -20.83 14.08
N GLU A 11 8.82 -20.85 14.15
CA GLU A 11 7.94 -21.25 13.03
C GLU A 11 8.18 -20.42 11.75
N ILE A 12 8.39 -19.11 11.91
CA ILE A 12 8.64 -18.19 10.79
C ILE A 12 10.06 -18.38 10.26
N ALA A 13 11.03 -18.56 11.16
CA ALA A 13 12.43 -18.78 10.80
C ALA A 13 12.61 -20.09 10.00
N GLU A 14 11.90 -21.15 10.37
CA GLU A 14 11.87 -22.42 9.65
C GLU A 14 11.21 -22.30 8.28
N THR A 15 10.03 -21.68 8.22
CA THR A 15 9.31 -21.44 6.97
C THR A 15 10.15 -20.64 5.98
N LEU A 16 10.80 -19.56 6.45
CA LEU A 16 11.70 -18.74 5.64
C LEU A 16 12.92 -19.55 5.16
N ALA A 17 13.47 -20.44 6.00
CA ALA A 17 14.59 -21.29 5.62
C ALA A 17 14.22 -22.31 4.53
N ASN A 18 13.05 -22.93 4.65
CA ASN A 18 12.54 -23.87 3.65
C ASN A 18 12.27 -23.17 2.31
N LEU A 19 11.65 -21.99 2.35
CA LEU A 19 11.41 -21.20 1.14
C LEU A 19 12.70 -20.74 0.46
N ALA A 20 13.69 -20.30 1.25
CA ALA A 20 15.02 -19.95 0.74
C ALA A 20 15.68 -21.14 0.01
N LYS A 21 15.61 -22.33 0.61
CA LYS A 21 16.14 -23.56 0.00
C LYS A 21 15.41 -23.93 -1.29
N ALA A 22 14.08 -23.85 -1.31
CA ALA A 22 13.26 -24.21 -2.48
C ALA A 22 13.43 -23.24 -3.65
N THR A 23 13.65 -21.96 -3.37
CA THR A 23 13.76 -20.89 -4.39
C THR A 23 15.21 -20.58 -4.80
N GLY A 24 16.20 -21.13 -4.09
CA GLY A 24 17.62 -20.78 -4.27
C GLY A 24 17.96 -19.34 -3.88
N ARG A 25 17.10 -18.67 -3.12
CA ARG A 25 17.31 -17.29 -2.65
C ARG A 25 17.82 -17.26 -1.22
N SER A 26 18.52 -16.18 -0.84
CA SER A 26 18.94 -15.99 0.55
C SER A 26 17.75 -15.59 1.42
N LYS A 27 17.81 -15.93 2.72
CA LYS A 27 16.78 -15.51 3.70
C LYS A 27 16.64 -13.98 3.74
N SER A 28 17.75 -13.25 3.67
CA SER A 28 17.76 -11.79 3.65
C SER A 28 17.09 -11.23 2.40
N PHE A 29 17.29 -11.85 1.23
CA PHE A 29 16.60 -11.44 0.01
C PHE A 29 15.09 -11.55 0.18
N LEU A 30 14.61 -12.73 0.62
CA LEU A 30 13.17 -12.99 0.80
C LEU A 30 12.55 -12.09 1.88
N ALA A 31 13.27 -11.82 2.97
CA ALA A 31 12.79 -10.93 4.02
C ALA A 31 12.63 -9.48 3.53
N VAL A 32 13.60 -8.98 2.75
CA VAL A 32 13.51 -7.63 2.16
C VAL A 32 12.40 -7.57 1.11
N ASP A 33 12.24 -8.61 0.31
CA ASP A 33 11.22 -8.67 -0.73
C ASP A 33 9.82 -8.64 -0.13
N ALA A 34 9.55 -9.47 0.89
CA ALA A 34 8.30 -9.48 1.62
C ALA A 34 8.03 -8.12 2.32
N LEU A 35 9.06 -7.51 2.90
CA LEU A 35 8.92 -6.17 3.51
C LEU A 35 8.59 -5.11 2.45
N ARG A 36 9.19 -5.18 1.26
CA ARG A 36 8.90 -4.25 0.16
C ARG A 36 7.45 -4.39 -0.28
N GLU A 37 6.96 -5.60 -0.46
CA GLU A 37 5.56 -5.83 -0.82
C GLU A 37 4.62 -5.32 0.26
N TYR A 38 4.92 -5.58 1.54
CA TYR A 38 4.14 -5.05 2.65
C TYR A 38 4.11 -3.52 2.65
N LEU A 39 5.27 -2.87 2.58
CA LEU A 39 5.35 -1.42 2.55
C LEU A 39 4.64 -0.82 1.34
N ALA A 40 4.78 -1.41 0.16
CA ALA A 40 4.08 -0.93 -1.04
C ALA A 40 2.55 -1.01 -0.88
N ARG A 41 2.03 -2.08 -0.25
CA ARG A 41 0.59 -2.24 0.01
C ARG A 41 0.04 -1.29 1.07
N GLU A 42 0.84 -0.91 2.06
CA GLU A 42 0.37 -0.05 3.15
C GLU A 42 0.65 1.44 2.90
N ALA A 43 1.79 1.76 2.27
CA ALA A 43 2.25 3.14 2.13
C ALA A 43 1.39 3.96 1.18
N TRP A 44 0.81 3.36 0.13
CA TRP A 44 0.02 4.10 -0.86
C TRP A 44 -1.19 4.79 -0.21
N GLN A 45 -1.85 4.15 0.76
CA GLN A 45 -3.01 4.75 1.43
C GLN A 45 -2.61 5.99 2.23
N ILE A 46 -1.48 5.89 2.92
CA ILE A 46 -0.95 7.00 3.72
C ILE A 46 -0.58 8.15 2.78
N GLU A 47 0.09 7.86 1.67
CA GLU A 47 0.47 8.87 0.67
C GLU A 47 -0.75 9.56 0.06
N GLU A 48 -1.76 8.80 -0.36
CA GLU A 48 -3.00 9.35 -0.91
C GLU A 48 -3.78 10.21 0.09
N ILE A 49 -3.88 9.78 1.36
CA ILE A 49 -4.52 10.59 2.40
C ILE A 49 -3.76 11.91 2.58
N GLN A 50 -2.44 11.87 2.63
CA GLN A 50 -1.63 13.08 2.76
C GLN A 50 -1.73 13.98 1.53
N HIS A 51 -1.92 13.41 0.34
CA HIS A 51 -2.17 14.17 -0.88
C HIS A 51 -3.54 14.86 -0.84
N ALA A 52 -4.61 14.10 -0.55
CA ALA A 52 -5.97 14.61 -0.46
C ALA A 52 -6.12 15.70 0.61
N LEU A 53 -5.41 15.59 1.74
CA LEU A 53 -5.37 16.65 2.75
C LEU A 53 -4.75 17.94 2.19
N LYS A 54 -3.69 17.85 1.39
CA LYS A 54 -3.07 19.04 0.77
C LYS A 54 -3.98 19.69 -0.26
N GLU A 55 -4.67 18.90 -1.08
CA GLU A 55 -5.66 19.39 -2.04
C GLU A 55 -6.81 20.10 -1.31
N ALA A 56 -7.34 19.50 -0.24
CA ALA A 56 -8.37 20.08 0.59
C ALA A 56 -7.92 21.39 1.26
N ASP A 57 -6.72 21.42 1.83
CA ASP A 57 -6.13 22.64 2.43
C ASP A 57 -5.90 23.73 1.38
N ALA A 58 -5.62 23.36 0.13
CA ALA A 58 -5.51 24.28 -1.01
C ALA A 58 -6.88 24.73 -1.57
N GLY A 59 -7.99 24.17 -1.06
CA GLY A 59 -9.34 24.45 -1.55
C GLY A 59 -9.63 23.84 -2.92
N ASP A 60 -8.86 22.84 -3.35
CA ASP A 60 -9.03 22.14 -4.63
C ASP A 60 -10.18 21.13 -4.56
N PHE A 61 -11.39 21.67 -4.46
CA PHE A 61 -12.63 20.91 -4.46
C PHE A 61 -13.36 21.10 -5.79
N ALA A 62 -14.12 20.08 -6.18
CA ALA A 62 -15.05 20.18 -7.29
C ALA A 62 -16.06 21.32 -7.05
N SER A 63 -16.43 22.02 -8.12
CA SER A 63 -17.45 23.07 -8.03
C SER A 63 -18.85 22.46 -7.85
N ASP A 64 -19.80 23.26 -7.37
CA ASP A 64 -21.20 22.85 -7.27
C ASP A 64 -21.77 22.40 -8.64
N GLU A 65 -21.31 23.00 -9.74
CA GLU A 65 -21.72 22.62 -11.10
C GLU A 65 -21.23 21.22 -11.48
N ASP A 66 -19.98 20.90 -11.14
CA ASP A 66 -19.38 19.58 -11.38
C ASP A 66 -20.11 18.49 -10.59
N VAL A 67 -20.40 18.76 -9.31
CA VAL A 67 -21.13 17.83 -8.43
C VAL A 67 -22.54 17.59 -8.96
N ASN A 68 -23.23 18.66 -9.39
CA ASN A 68 -24.57 18.56 -9.96
C ASN A 68 -24.59 17.80 -11.31
N ALA A 69 -23.57 17.99 -12.15
CA ALA A 69 -23.44 17.24 -13.40
C ALA A 69 -23.21 15.75 -13.15
N LEU A 70 -22.37 15.40 -12.17
CA LEU A 70 -22.14 14.01 -11.75
C LEU A 70 -23.43 13.38 -11.24
N ALA A 71 -24.16 14.05 -10.34
CA ALA A 71 -25.42 13.55 -9.78
C ALA A 71 -26.45 13.21 -10.87
N ARG A 72 -26.62 14.09 -11.87
CA ARG A 72 -27.52 13.86 -13.01
C ARG A 72 -27.10 12.66 -13.87
N LYS A 73 -25.80 12.48 -14.10
CA LYS A 73 -25.28 11.35 -14.91
C LYS A 73 -25.63 10.00 -14.30
N TRP A 74 -25.52 9.86 -12.98
CA TRP A 74 -25.75 8.58 -12.31
C TRP A 74 -27.22 8.34 -11.93
N ALA A 75 -28.01 9.40 -11.71
CA ALA A 75 -29.45 9.29 -11.49
C ALA A 75 -30.18 8.64 -12.68
N ASN A 76 -29.68 8.82 -13.91
CA ASN A 76 -30.26 8.23 -15.12
C ASN A 76 -29.89 6.74 -15.32
N ASN A 77 -28.87 6.24 -14.61
CA ASN A 77 -28.37 4.86 -14.73
C ASN A 77 -28.77 3.96 -13.55
N ALA A 78 -29.46 4.52 -12.54
CA ALA A 78 -30.06 3.76 -11.44
C ALA A 78 -31.47 3.27 -11.87
N ARG A 79 -31.50 2.26 -12.74
CA ARG A 79 -32.71 1.48 -13.06
C ARG A 79 -32.36 0.02 -13.21
#